data_AF-A0A5C6UIT6-F1
#
_entry.id   AF-A0A5C6UIT6-F1
#
_cell.length_a   1.000
_cell.length_b   1.000
_cell.length_c   1.000
_cell.angle_alpha   90.00
_cell.angle_beta   90.00
_cell.angle_gamma   90.00
#
_symmetry.space_group_name_H-M   'P 1'
#
loop_
_entity.id
_entity.type
_entity.pdbx_description
1 polymer ?
#
loop_
_entity_poly.entity_id
_entity_poly.type
_entity_poly.pdbx_seq_one_letter_code
_entity_poly.pdbx_strand_id
1 'polypeptide(L)'
;MGTASEGMVQDHDVDFKELYVAARRSFVAGVAFSDTVSRGCGQLPSATGQHYWASVLFTRIVVTSKSVQLLAPEIRPSAHWDFSALASLVRNVAECYLYFFFLCVDDVPEVEREARIIMLDLHDDGSRSRLFAEIGEQDPEPEKTAQRKVVRESLEARFRANAWLMALPEKRQRELLRGDKTPFVQDDVIDRTDLDRKQFRFIYRFLSAHTHSGPLAFYRMAEHGRGMGFSNPNDAMYAAWALEFGAGIIERATGAMLEMFPGAEQRGRKLRSAEIRRSPGSRR
;
A
#
# COMPACT_ATOMS: atom_id res chain seq x y z
N MET A 1 -3.58 49.97 -34.03
CA MET A 1 -5.02 49.65 -34.10
C MET A 1 -5.17 48.57 -35.15
N GLY A 2 -5.23 47.27 -34.88
CA GLY A 2 -5.61 46.56 -33.67
C GLY A 2 -6.86 45.74 -33.99
N THR A 3 -6.72 44.59 -34.66
CA THR A 3 -7.64 43.44 -34.61
C THR A 3 -6.98 42.24 -35.29
N ALA A 4 -6.31 41.42 -34.49
CA ALA A 4 -6.07 40.02 -34.82
C ALA A 4 -6.14 39.22 -33.52
N SER A 5 -7.00 38.21 -33.52
CA SER A 5 -7.05 37.00 -32.66
C SER A 5 -8.33 36.85 -31.83
N GLU A 6 -9.33 36.22 -32.44
CA GLU A 6 -10.24 35.34 -31.71
C GLU A 6 -9.99 33.92 -32.20
N GLY A 7 -8.90 33.33 -31.70
CA GLY A 7 -8.73 31.89 -31.69
C GLY A 7 -9.51 31.36 -30.50
N MET A 8 -10.71 30.85 -30.74
CA MET A 8 -11.40 29.97 -29.79
C MET A 8 -10.53 28.73 -29.58
N VAL A 9 -9.79 28.72 -28.47
CA VAL A 9 -9.29 27.48 -27.88
C VAL A 9 -10.55 26.74 -27.42
N GLN A 10 -10.88 25.64 -28.10
CA GLN A 10 -11.87 24.70 -27.61
C GLN A 10 -11.35 24.13 -26.30
N ASP A 11 -11.96 24.56 -25.21
CA ASP A 11 -11.73 24.01 -23.88
C ASP A 11 -12.21 22.55 -23.93
N HIS A 12 -11.27 21.60 -23.88
CA HIS A 12 -11.59 20.20 -23.65
C HIS A 12 -12.01 20.08 -22.18
N ASP A 13 -13.28 20.42 -21.91
CA ASP A 13 -13.87 20.35 -20.58
C ASP A 13 -13.98 18.88 -20.18
N VAL A 14 -12.93 18.37 -19.55
CA VAL A 14 -12.87 17.00 -19.05
C VAL A 14 -13.92 16.87 -17.95
N ASP A 15 -14.95 16.03 -18.16
CA ASP A 15 -15.93 15.77 -17.12
C ASP A 15 -15.28 14.98 -15.97
N PHE A 16 -14.83 15.70 -14.95
CA PHE A 16 -14.20 15.13 -13.76
C PHE A 16 -15.08 14.11 -13.04
N LYS A 17 -16.41 14.19 -13.18
CA LYS A 17 -17.32 13.18 -12.63
C LYS A 17 -17.22 11.88 -13.41
N GLU A 18 -17.13 11.93 -14.73
CA GLU A 18 -16.93 10.74 -15.56
C GLU A 18 -15.58 10.08 -15.26
N LEU A 19 -14.51 10.87 -15.13
CA LEU A 19 -13.20 10.37 -14.70
C LEU A 19 -13.28 9.64 -13.36
N TYR A 20 -13.90 10.27 -12.37
CA TYR A 20 -14.06 9.67 -11.04
C TYR A 20 -14.89 8.39 -11.07
N VAL A 21 -16.02 8.39 -11.79
CA VAL A 21 -16.89 7.21 -11.91
C VAL A 21 -16.14 6.05 -12.57
N ALA A 22 -15.37 6.33 -13.63
CA ALA A 22 -14.55 5.32 -14.30
C ALA A 22 -13.47 4.76 -13.36
N ALA A 23 -12.72 5.63 -12.69
CA ALA A 23 -11.66 5.23 -11.74
C ALA A 23 -12.22 4.41 -10.57
N ARG A 24 -13.33 4.86 -9.97
CA ARG A 24 -14.02 4.13 -8.90
C ARG A 24 -14.51 2.77 -9.36
N ARG A 25 -15.12 2.67 -10.54
CA ARG A 25 -15.58 1.39 -11.09
C ARG A 25 -14.42 0.42 -11.28
N SER A 26 -13.31 0.88 -11.87
CA SER A 26 -12.10 0.07 -12.05
C SER A 26 -11.54 -0.41 -10.72
N PHE A 27 -11.35 0.51 -9.77
CA PHE A 27 -10.85 0.20 -8.43
C PHE A 27 -11.74 -0.82 -7.71
N VAL A 28 -13.05 -0.62 -7.69
CA VAL A 28 -14.01 -1.54 -7.06
C VAL A 28 -13.96 -2.94 -7.68
N ALA A 29 -13.87 -3.03 -9.01
CA ALA A 29 -13.72 -4.31 -9.69
C ALA A 29 -12.41 -5.01 -9.30
N GLY A 30 -11.29 -4.27 -9.26
CA GLY A 30 -10.00 -4.76 -8.81
C GLY A 30 -10.01 -5.24 -7.36
N VAL A 31 -10.68 -4.52 -6.45
CA VAL A 31 -10.85 -4.95 -5.05
C VAL A 31 -11.66 -6.23 -4.96
N ALA A 32 -12.77 -6.34 -5.70
CA ALA A 32 -13.60 -7.55 -5.69
C ALA A 32 -12.85 -8.79 -6.23
N PHE A 33 -12.03 -8.60 -7.27
CA PHE A 33 -11.21 -9.67 -7.83
C PHE A 33 -10.09 -10.08 -6.88
N SER A 34 -9.33 -9.12 -6.35
CA SER A 34 -8.25 -9.36 -5.40
C SER A 34 -8.73 -9.99 -4.08
N ASP A 35 -9.92 -9.65 -3.60
CA ASP A 35 -10.56 -10.35 -2.47
C ASP A 35 -10.82 -11.82 -2.77
N THR A 36 -11.29 -12.12 -4.00
CA THR A 36 -11.51 -13.49 -4.43
C THR A 36 -10.19 -14.26 -4.43
N VAL A 37 -9.12 -13.68 -5.00
CA VAL A 37 -7.79 -14.30 -5.02
C VAL A 37 -7.24 -14.49 -3.61
N SER A 38 -7.30 -13.46 -2.76
CA SER A 38 -6.81 -13.50 -1.37
C SER A 38 -7.45 -14.64 -0.57
N ARG A 39 -8.77 -14.80 -0.66
CA ARG A 39 -9.49 -15.92 -0.04
C ARG A 39 -9.04 -17.27 -0.57
N GLY A 40 -8.74 -17.36 -1.86
CA GLY A 40 -8.27 -18.59 -2.51
C GLY A 40 -6.82 -18.98 -2.19
N CYS A 41 -6.02 -18.04 -1.67
CA CYS A 41 -4.70 -18.28 -1.10
C CYS A 41 -4.78 -18.72 0.37
N GLY A 42 -5.87 -18.39 1.06
CA GLY A 42 -6.06 -18.71 2.47
C GLY A 42 -6.12 -20.20 2.77
N GLN A 43 -5.75 -20.57 4.00
CA GLN A 43 -5.77 -21.96 4.52
C GLN A 43 -4.86 -22.94 3.77
N LEU A 44 -3.96 -22.45 2.91
CA LEU A 44 -2.93 -23.26 2.28
C LEU A 44 -1.65 -23.22 3.14
N PRO A 45 -0.95 -24.35 3.31
CA PRO A 45 0.41 -24.33 3.83
C PRO A 45 1.31 -23.46 2.94
N SER A 46 2.10 -22.59 3.55
CA SER A 46 3.09 -21.80 2.81
C SER A 46 4.28 -22.67 2.42
N ALA A 47 4.51 -22.86 1.12
CA ALA A 47 5.60 -23.70 0.62
C ALA A 47 6.99 -23.13 0.95
N THR A 48 7.11 -21.80 1.00
CA THR A 48 8.34 -21.09 1.37
C THR A 48 8.00 -19.88 2.25
N GLY A 49 9.00 -19.28 2.90
CA GLY A 49 8.82 -18.02 3.64
C GLY A 49 8.31 -16.87 2.76
N GLN A 50 8.68 -16.87 1.47
CA GLN A 50 8.17 -15.94 0.47
C GLN A 50 6.64 -16.06 0.31
N HIS A 51 6.11 -17.28 0.21
CA HIS A 51 4.65 -17.53 0.11
C HIS A 51 3.90 -17.04 1.36
N TYR A 52 4.51 -17.22 2.54
CA TYR A 52 3.93 -16.73 3.79
C TYR A 52 3.82 -15.19 3.78
N TRP A 53 4.92 -14.49 3.53
CA TRP A 53 4.92 -13.02 3.52
C TRP A 53 4.06 -12.45 2.39
N ALA A 54 4.05 -13.08 1.21
CA ALA A 54 3.19 -12.71 0.11
C ALA A 54 1.72 -12.73 0.54
N SER A 55 1.29 -13.80 1.22
CA SER A 55 -0.08 -13.94 1.71
C SER A 55 -0.44 -12.88 2.76
N VAL A 56 0.46 -12.60 3.71
CA VAL A 56 0.26 -11.59 4.77
C VAL A 56 0.13 -10.19 4.17
N LEU A 57 1.09 -9.78 3.35
CA LEU A 57 1.15 -8.43 2.76
C LEU A 57 0.04 -8.24 1.73
N PHE A 58 -0.26 -9.23 0.89
CA PHE A 58 -1.37 -9.16 -0.04
C PHE A 58 -2.72 -9.04 0.67
N THR A 59 -2.93 -9.80 1.76
CA THR A 59 -4.14 -9.65 2.58
C THR A 59 -4.26 -8.24 3.15
N ARG A 60 -3.14 -7.65 3.61
CA ARG A 60 -3.12 -6.26 4.07
C ARG A 60 -3.50 -5.27 2.96
N ILE A 61 -2.93 -5.43 1.75
CA ILE A 61 -3.28 -4.63 0.56
C ILE A 61 -4.78 -4.71 0.29
N VAL A 62 -5.35 -5.93 0.23
CA VAL A 62 -6.77 -6.15 -0.08
C VAL A 62 -7.67 -5.54 0.98
N VAL A 63 -7.39 -5.76 2.27
CA VAL A 63 -8.22 -5.23 3.37
C VAL A 63 -8.17 -3.70 3.40
N THR A 64 -6.99 -3.09 3.25
CA THR A 64 -6.89 -1.63 3.17
C THR A 64 -7.60 -1.08 1.93
N SER A 65 -7.54 -1.78 0.79
CA SER A 65 -8.25 -1.39 -0.43
C SER A 65 -9.78 -1.48 -0.29
N LYS A 66 -10.29 -2.44 0.50
CA LYS A 66 -11.71 -2.45 0.88
C LYS A 66 -12.10 -1.22 1.71
N SER A 67 -11.23 -0.77 2.63
CA SER A 67 -11.45 0.47 3.36
C SER A 67 -11.45 1.69 2.41
N VAL A 68 -10.55 1.75 1.43
CA VAL A 68 -10.56 2.77 0.37
C VAL A 68 -11.90 2.74 -0.39
N GLN A 69 -12.39 1.56 -0.78
CA GLN A 69 -13.67 1.40 -1.47
C GLN A 69 -14.85 1.94 -0.64
N LEU A 70 -14.85 1.74 0.68
CA LEU A 70 -15.89 2.24 1.58
C LEU A 70 -15.85 3.76 1.71
N LEU A 71 -14.66 4.35 1.71
CA LEU A 71 -14.48 5.80 1.78
C LEU A 71 -14.74 6.50 0.44
N ALA A 72 -14.57 5.80 -0.70
CA ALA A 72 -14.78 6.37 -2.02
C ALA A 72 -16.28 6.65 -2.28
N PRO A 73 -16.72 7.93 -2.22
CA PRO A 73 -18.14 8.28 -2.25
C PRO A 73 -18.81 7.92 -3.57
N GLU A 74 -20.11 7.63 -3.52
CA GLU A 74 -20.93 7.65 -4.73
C GLU A 74 -21.23 9.10 -5.13
N ILE A 75 -21.41 9.36 -6.44
CA ILE A 75 -21.83 10.67 -6.91
C ILE A 75 -23.30 10.89 -6.52
N ARG A 76 -23.52 11.46 -5.33
CA ARG A 76 -24.84 11.87 -4.83
C ARG A 76 -24.72 13.11 -3.94
N PRO A 77 -25.75 13.99 -3.87
CA PRO A 77 -25.66 15.25 -3.14
C PRO A 77 -25.30 15.11 -1.65
N SER A 78 -25.70 14.02 -0.99
CA SER A 78 -25.46 13.76 0.42
C SER A 78 -24.19 12.96 0.72
N ALA A 79 -23.37 12.65 -0.29
CA ALA A 79 -22.13 11.93 -0.07
C ALA A 79 -21.10 12.83 0.61
N HIS A 80 -20.41 12.27 1.61
CA HIS A 80 -19.28 12.93 2.24
C HIS A 80 -18.02 12.72 1.41
N TRP A 81 -17.37 13.82 1.01
CA TRP A 81 -16.12 13.82 0.26
C TRP A 81 -14.97 14.20 1.19
N ASP A 82 -14.12 13.22 1.51
CA ASP A 82 -12.88 13.42 2.23
C ASP A 82 -11.72 12.81 1.43
N PHE A 83 -11.13 13.64 0.56
CA PHE A 83 -9.98 13.22 -0.23
C PHE A 83 -8.76 12.91 0.64
N SER A 84 -8.55 13.61 1.76
CA SER A 84 -7.38 13.39 2.61
C SER A 84 -7.41 12.02 3.29
N ALA A 85 -8.59 11.56 3.73
CA ALA A 85 -8.76 10.20 4.23
C ALA A 85 -8.52 9.15 3.13
N LEU A 86 -9.08 9.37 1.94
CA LEU A 86 -8.87 8.49 0.78
C LEU A 86 -7.37 8.40 0.42
N ALA A 87 -6.71 9.54 0.31
CA ALA A 87 -5.30 9.64 -0.04
C ALA A 87 -4.40 8.91 0.96
N SER A 88 -4.72 8.99 2.25
CA SER A 88 -3.99 8.31 3.31
C SER A 88 -4.06 6.79 3.19
N LEU A 89 -5.23 6.24 2.88
CA LEU A 89 -5.37 4.80 2.71
C LEU A 89 -4.76 4.30 1.39
N VAL A 90 -4.89 5.05 0.29
CA VAL A 90 -4.25 4.70 -0.98
C VAL A 90 -2.73 4.74 -0.86
N ARG A 91 -2.17 5.73 -0.14
CA ARG A 91 -0.74 5.77 0.19
C ARG A 91 -0.30 4.51 0.92
N ASN A 92 -1.06 4.07 1.93
CA ASN A 92 -0.74 2.85 2.67
C ASN A 92 -0.78 1.59 1.78
N VAL A 93 -1.69 1.53 0.81
CA VAL A 93 -1.72 0.45 -0.20
C VAL A 93 -0.43 0.47 -1.02
N ALA A 94 0.03 1.63 -1.46
CA ALA A 94 1.28 1.77 -2.21
C ALA A 94 2.53 1.39 -1.39
N GLU A 95 2.64 1.86 -0.14
CA GLU A 95 3.75 1.47 0.75
C GLU A 95 3.78 -0.03 1.01
N CYS A 96 2.62 -0.63 1.27
CA CYS A 96 2.51 -2.07 1.50
C CYS A 96 2.87 -2.86 0.24
N TYR A 97 2.50 -2.36 -0.95
CA TYR A 97 2.93 -2.94 -2.22
C TYR A 97 4.44 -2.92 -2.41
N LEU A 98 5.14 -1.84 -2.03
CA LEU A 98 6.61 -1.82 -2.13
C LEU A 98 7.26 -2.88 -1.24
N TYR A 99 6.74 -3.10 -0.01
CA TYR A 99 7.18 -4.23 0.83
C TYR A 99 6.83 -5.57 0.19
N PHE A 100 5.62 -5.73 -0.34
CA PHE A 100 5.19 -6.94 -1.02
C PHE A 100 6.12 -7.27 -2.19
N PHE A 101 6.40 -6.29 -3.06
CA PHE A 101 7.32 -6.47 -4.18
C PHE A 101 8.72 -6.82 -3.71
N PHE A 102 9.29 -5.99 -2.82
CA PHE A 102 10.66 -6.16 -2.30
C PHE A 102 10.86 -7.51 -1.61
N LEU A 103 9.89 -8.00 -0.84
CA LEU A 103 10.06 -9.24 -0.10
C LEU A 103 9.65 -10.47 -0.90
N CYS A 104 8.67 -10.33 -1.80
CA CYS A 104 7.96 -11.47 -2.35
C CYS A 104 8.05 -11.60 -3.85
N VAL A 105 8.09 -10.51 -4.62
CA VAL A 105 8.01 -10.58 -6.09
C VAL A 105 9.37 -10.47 -6.74
N ASP A 106 10.21 -9.57 -6.21
CA ASP A 106 11.48 -9.22 -6.81
C ASP A 106 12.41 -10.45 -6.93
N ASP A 107 12.93 -10.67 -8.12
CA ASP A 107 13.79 -11.82 -8.39
C ASP A 107 15.24 -11.50 -8.01
N VAL A 108 15.66 -12.04 -6.87
CA VAL A 108 17.00 -11.87 -6.32
C VAL A 108 17.59 -13.19 -5.84
N PRO A 109 18.92 -13.30 -5.73
CA PRO A 109 19.56 -14.47 -5.14
C PRO A 109 19.05 -14.75 -3.73
N GLU A 110 19.03 -16.03 -3.33
CA GLU A 110 18.49 -16.46 -2.03
C GLU A 110 19.16 -15.75 -0.84
N VAL A 111 20.48 -15.56 -0.90
CA VAL A 111 21.23 -14.83 0.15
C VAL A 111 20.70 -13.40 0.36
N GLU A 112 20.23 -12.75 -0.71
CA GLU A 112 19.60 -11.44 -0.62
C GLU A 112 18.16 -11.57 -0.10
N ARG A 113 17.38 -12.58 -0.52
CA ARG A 113 16.03 -12.81 0.04
C ARG A 113 16.07 -12.98 1.56
N GLU A 114 16.99 -13.80 2.05
CA GLU A 114 17.23 -13.98 3.49
C GLU A 114 17.63 -12.67 4.18
N ALA A 115 18.51 -11.89 3.55
CA ALA A 115 18.91 -10.58 4.04
C ALA A 115 17.72 -9.63 4.19
N ARG A 116 16.81 -9.61 3.21
CA ARG A 116 15.62 -8.74 3.23
C ARG A 116 14.67 -9.07 4.38
N ILE A 117 14.55 -10.36 4.76
CA ILE A 117 13.81 -10.77 5.97
C ILE A 117 14.51 -10.27 7.24
N ILE A 118 15.84 -10.43 7.34
CA ILE A 118 16.62 -9.91 8.49
C ILE A 118 16.41 -8.39 8.63
N MET A 119 16.42 -7.66 7.51
CA MET A 119 16.20 -6.22 7.51
C MET A 119 14.78 -5.84 7.94
N LEU A 120 13.76 -6.62 7.56
CA LEU A 120 12.39 -6.44 8.03
C LEU A 120 12.29 -6.68 9.55
N ASP A 121 12.87 -7.78 10.05
CA ASP A 121 12.86 -8.12 11.47
C ASP A 121 13.57 -7.04 12.31
N LEU A 122 14.72 -6.54 11.84
CA LEU A 122 15.44 -5.44 12.48
C LEU A 122 14.61 -4.14 12.47
N HIS A 123 13.87 -3.89 11.39
CA HIS A 123 13.03 -2.70 11.31
C HIS A 123 11.84 -2.75 12.28
N ASP A 124 11.21 -3.92 12.43
CA ASP A 124 10.16 -4.12 13.44
C ASP A 124 10.71 -3.93 14.86
N ASP A 125 11.82 -4.61 15.19
CA ASP A 125 12.49 -4.51 16.49
C ASP A 125 12.84 -3.05 16.86
N GLY A 126 13.50 -2.34 15.94
CA GLY A 126 13.89 -0.94 16.15
C GLY A 126 12.70 0.02 16.22
N SER A 127 11.65 -0.21 15.43
CA SER A 127 10.44 0.62 15.44
C SER A 127 9.63 0.43 16.71
N ARG A 128 9.44 -0.81 17.16
CA ARG A 128 8.78 -1.11 18.43
C ARG A 128 9.56 -0.54 19.60
N SER A 129 10.89 -0.73 19.63
CA SER A 129 11.74 -0.22 20.70
C SER A 129 11.63 1.30 20.86
N ARG A 130 11.64 2.05 19.75
CA ARG A 130 11.43 3.51 19.80
C ARG A 130 10.03 3.88 20.28
N LEU A 131 9.00 3.22 19.75
CA LEU A 131 7.61 3.50 20.13
C LEU A 131 7.38 3.36 21.64
N PHE A 132 7.92 2.30 22.26
CA PHE A 132 7.80 2.09 23.71
C PHE A 132 8.67 3.06 24.52
N ALA A 133 9.81 3.49 23.98
CA ALA A 133 10.68 4.47 24.64
C ALA A 133 10.01 5.85 24.78
N GLU A 134 9.17 6.26 23.82
CA GLU A 134 8.45 7.56 23.85
C GLU A 134 7.52 7.72 25.05
N ILE A 135 6.94 6.63 25.55
CA ILE A 135 6.03 6.64 26.70
C ILE A 135 6.73 6.26 28.02
N GLY A 136 8.06 6.12 27.98
CA GLY A 136 8.86 5.75 29.16
C GLY A 136 8.53 4.36 29.70
N GLU A 137 7.85 3.51 28.92
CA GLU A 137 7.58 2.13 29.31
C GLU A 137 8.90 1.37 29.34
N GLN A 138 9.46 1.22 30.54
CA GLN A 138 10.28 0.07 30.84
C GLN A 138 9.35 -1.13 30.96
N ASP A 139 9.59 -2.17 30.17
CA ASP A 139 8.78 -3.38 30.21
C ASP A 139 8.78 -3.89 31.67
N PRO A 140 7.64 -3.86 32.39
CA PRO A 140 7.62 -4.09 33.83
C PRO A 140 7.99 -5.53 34.20
N GLU A 141 8.07 -6.41 33.20
CA GLU A 141 8.53 -7.78 33.31
C GLU A 141 10.00 -7.90 32.84
N PRO A 142 10.94 -8.21 33.76
CA PRO A 142 12.35 -8.44 33.42
C PRO A 142 12.56 -9.52 32.35
N GLU A 143 11.68 -10.53 32.31
CA GLU A 143 11.72 -11.62 31.34
C GLU A 143 11.49 -11.12 29.90
N LYS A 144 10.53 -10.21 29.68
CA LYS A 144 10.28 -9.61 28.37
C LYS A 144 11.45 -8.76 27.91
N THR A 145 12.07 -8.01 28.82
CA THR A 145 13.28 -7.24 28.52
C THR A 145 14.45 -8.15 28.13
N ALA A 146 14.66 -9.25 28.87
CA ALA A 146 15.69 -10.24 28.54
C ALA A 146 15.41 -10.92 27.19
N GLN A 147 14.15 -11.28 26.92
CA GLN A 147 13.75 -11.89 25.65
C GLN A 147 13.99 -10.95 24.46
N ARG A 148 13.64 -9.66 24.58
CA ARG A 148 13.93 -8.65 23.55
C ARG A 148 15.43 -8.57 23.25
N LYS A 149 16.28 -8.57 24.30
CA LYS A 149 17.73 -8.56 24.14
C LYS A 149 18.24 -9.81 23.41
N VAL A 150 17.74 -10.99 23.74
CA VAL A 150 18.10 -12.26 23.06
C VAL A 150 17.69 -12.23 21.59
N VAL A 151 16.47 -11.76 21.29
CA VAL A 151 15.99 -11.59 19.90
C VAL A 151 16.91 -10.63 19.14
N ARG A 152 17.23 -9.49 19.74
CA ARG A 152 18.12 -8.49 19.17
C ARG A 152 19.51 -9.06 18.85
N GLU A 153 20.14 -9.73 19.81
CA GLU A 153 21.46 -10.37 19.62
C GLU A 153 21.44 -11.43 18.50
N SER A 154 20.36 -12.22 18.43
CA SER A 154 20.14 -13.19 17.35
C SER A 154 20.03 -12.53 15.98
N LEU A 155 19.29 -11.42 15.86
CA LEU A 155 19.18 -10.65 14.61
C LEU A 155 20.53 -10.07 14.18
N GLU A 156 21.31 -9.53 15.12
CA GLU A 156 22.65 -9.03 14.81
C GLU A 156 23.61 -10.14 14.38
N ALA A 157 23.52 -11.33 14.99
CA ALA A 157 24.30 -12.49 14.57
C ALA A 157 23.93 -12.94 13.15
N ARG A 158 22.63 -13.05 12.85
CA ARG A 158 22.12 -13.36 11.50
C ARG A 158 22.56 -12.31 10.47
N PHE A 159 22.51 -11.02 10.83
CA PHE A 159 22.98 -9.93 9.99
C PHE A 159 24.47 -10.12 9.64
N ARG A 160 25.33 -10.35 10.64
CA ARG A 160 26.78 -10.53 10.46
C ARG A 160 27.14 -11.81 9.70
N ALA A 161 26.30 -12.84 9.76
CA ALA A 161 26.51 -14.10 9.05
C ALA A 161 26.09 -14.04 7.57
N ASN A 162 25.26 -13.07 7.17
CA ASN A 162 24.77 -12.96 5.81
C ASN A 162 25.77 -12.19 4.92
N ALA A 163 26.30 -12.85 3.89
CA ALA A 163 27.33 -12.28 3.03
C ALA A 163 26.87 -11.05 2.24
N TRP A 164 25.60 -10.97 1.84
CA TRP A 164 25.06 -9.83 1.10
C TRP A 164 25.00 -8.59 1.99
N LEU A 165 24.52 -8.73 3.24
CA LEU A 165 24.48 -7.62 4.21
C LEU A 165 25.88 -7.12 4.56
N MET A 166 26.83 -8.03 4.73
CA MET A 166 28.22 -7.69 5.05
C MET A 166 28.97 -7.04 3.88
N ALA A 167 28.49 -7.20 2.64
CA ALA A 167 29.05 -6.52 1.47
C ALA A 167 28.57 -5.05 1.33
N LEU A 168 27.51 -4.65 2.06
CA LEU A 168 27.01 -3.28 2.00
C LEU A 168 28.02 -2.27 2.59
N PRO A 169 28.00 -0.99 2.18
CA PRO A 169 28.81 0.04 2.81
C PRO A 169 28.57 0.11 4.32
N GLU A 170 29.62 0.29 5.13
CA GLU A 170 29.50 0.29 6.60
C GLU A 170 28.44 1.27 7.13
N LYS A 171 28.32 2.43 6.49
CA LYS A 171 27.28 3.41 6.83
C LYS A 171 25.89 2.79 6.71
N ARG A 172 25.63 2.05 5.63
CA ARG A 172 24.34 1.38 5.41
C ARG A 172 24.14 0.24 6.39
N GLN A 173 25.18 -0.53 6.70
CA GLN A 173 25.11 -1.57 7.73
C GLN A 173 24.69 -0.99 9.09
N ARG A 174 25.33 0.10 9.53
CA ARG A 174 24.99 0.79 10.78
C ARG A 174 23.54 1.31 10.78
N GLU A 175 23.08 1.86 9.66
CA GLU A 175 21.68 2.30 9.54
C GLU A 175 20.68 1.14 9.63
N LEU A 176 20.94 0.02 8.95
CA LEU A 176 20.07 -1.14 8.97
C LEU A 176 20.03 -1.80 10.35
N LEU A 177 21.18 -1.92 11.01
CA LEU A 177 21.26 -2.42 12.39
C LEU A 177 20.45 -1.54 13.34
N ARG A 178 20.41 -0.22 13.16
CA ARG A 178 19.58 0.65 14.00
C ARG A 178 18.07 0.35 13.88
N GLY A 179 17.63 -0.25 12.77
CA GLY A 179 16.24 -0.70 12.59
C GLY A 179 15.22 0.43 12.47
N ASP A 180 15.67 1.66 12.29
CA ASP A 180 14.84 2.83 12.55
C ASP A 180 14.33 3.51 11.26
N LYS A 181 14.78 3.02 10.11
CA LYS A 181 14.41 3.44 8.75
C LYS A 181 13.89 2.24 7.97
N THR A 182 13.12 2.52 6.92
CA THR A 182 12.66 1.52 5.95
C THR A 182 13.84 0.66 5.44
N PRO A 183 13.66 -0.68 5.33
CA PRO A 183 14.70 -1.60 4.87
C PRO A 183 15.29 -1.25 3.51
N PHE A 184 14.51 -0.65 2.63
CA PHE A 184 14.89 -0.36 1.25
C PHE A 184 14.82 1.14 0.93
N VAL A 185 15.49 1.53 -0.14
CA VAL A 185 15.28 2.83 -0.79
C VAL A 185 14.12 2.67 -1.76
N GLN A 186 13.06 3.45 -1.57
CA GLN A 186 11.83 3.35 -2.35
C GLN A 186 12.06 3.44 -3.87
N ASP A 187 12.91 4.36 -4.30
CA ASP A 187 13.24 4.54 -5.71
C ASP A 187 13.92 3.29 -6.32
N ASP A 188 14.83 2.65 -5.58
CA ASP A 188 15.52 1.44 -6.03
C ASP A 188 14.54 0.27 -6.22
N VAL A 189 13.51 0.19 -5.37
CA VAL A 189 12.43 -0.80 -5.52
C VAL A 189 11.60 -0.49 -6.76
N ILE A 190 11.19 0.77 -6.95
CA ILE A 190 10.38 1.18 -8.09
C ILE A 190 11.10 0.92 -9.42
N ASP A 191 12.42 1.20 -9.49
CA ASP A 191 13.25 0.95 -10.67
C ASP A 191 13.28 -0.55 -11.09
N ARG A 192 12.91 -1.46 -10.18
CA ARG A 192 12.81 -2.90 -10.42
C ARG A 192 11.39 -3.37 -10.75
N THR A 193 10.42 -2.48 -10.68
CA THR A 193 9.03 -2.74 -11.10
C THR A 193 8.78 -2.25 -12.52
N ASP A 194 7.58 -2.49 -13.03
CA ASP A 194 7.06 -1.92 -14.29
C ASP A 194 6.39 -0.54 -14.09
N LEU A 195 6.48 0.07 -12.90
CA LEU A 195 5.87 1.35 -12.60
C LEU A 195 6.71 2.52 -13.15
N ASP A 196 6.05 3.55 -13.68
CA ASP A 196 6.75 4.79 -14.04
C ASP A 196 7.22 5.54 -12.79
N ARG A 197 8.54 5.67 -12.63
CA ARG A 197 9.16 6.28 -11.46
C ARG A 197 8.71 7.73 -11.23
N LYS A 198 8.57 8.52 -12.30
CA LYS A 198 8.22 9.95 -12.18
C LYS A 198 6.77 10.11 -11.72
N GLN A 199 5.87 9.35 -12.32
CA GLN A 199 4.45 9.32 -11.97
C GLN A 199 4.25 8.78 -10.57
N PHE A 200 4.89 7.66 -10.20
CA PHE A 200 4.81 7.13 -8.84
C PHE A 200 5.26 8.17 -7.81
N ARG A 201 6.42 8.79 -8.03
CA ARG A 201 6.97 9.81 -7.13
C ARG A 201 6.03 11.02 -6.99
N PHE A 202 5.45 11.48 -8.10
CA PHE A 202 4.49 12.57 -8.10
C PHE A 202 3.26 12.22 -7.25
N ILE A 203 2.58 11.12 -7.58
CA ILE A 203 1.36 10.71 -6.89
C ILE A 203 1.67 10.41 -5.43
N TYR A 204 2.72 9.66 -5.12
CA TYR A 204 3.11 9.32 -3.76
C TYR A 204 3.35 10.56 -2.87
N ARG A 205 4.07 11.58 -3.38
CA ARG A 205 4.27 12.84 -2.66
C ARG A 205 2.97 13.62 -2.50
N PHE A 206 2.14 13.64 -3.54
CA PHE A 206 0.84 14.29 -3.51
C PHE A 206 -0.08 13.68 -2.43
N LEU A 207 -0.17 12.35 -2.38
CA LEU A 207 -0.93 11.64 -1.34
C LEU A 207 -0.33 11.88 0.05
N SER A 208 1.00 11.81 0.18
CA SER A 208 1.70 12.04 1.46
C SER A 208 1.45 13.44 2.03
N ALA A 209 1.37 14.46 1.17
CA ALA A 209 1.07 15.81 1.60
C ALA A 209 -0.34 15.94 2.23
N HIS A 210 -1.28 15.11 1.78
CA HIS A 210 -2.64 15.03 2.35
C HIS A 210 -2.68 14.19 3.63
N THR A 211 -1.87 13.13 3.73
CA THR A 211 -1.78 12.29 4.94
C THR A 211 -1.23 13.01 6.16
N HIS A 212 -0.22 13.87 5.98
CA HIS A 212 0.39 14.60 7.09
C HIS A 212 -0.22 15.98 7.34
N SER A 213 -1.40 16.27 6.77
CA SER A 213 -2.04 17.59 6.84
C SER A 213 -1.08 18.72 6.48
N GLY A 214 -0.23 18.52 5.47
CA GLY A 214 0.72 19.53 5.02
C GLY A 214 0.03 20.68 4.29
N PRO A 215 0.73 21.79 3.96
CA PRO A 215 0.11 22.96 3.34
C PRO A 215 -0.68 22.66 2.06
N LEU A 216 -0.25 21.70 1.23
CA LEU A 216 -1.01 21.27 0.05
C LEU A 216 -2.40 20.72 0.40
N ALA A 217 -2.56 20.12 1.57
CA ALA A 217 -3.83 19.57 2.03
C ALA A 217 -4.84 20.69 2.34
N PHE A 218 -4.39 21.81 2.92
CA PHE A 218 -5.32 22.79 3.51
C PHE A 218 -5.23 24.24 2.99
N TYR A 219 -4.10 24.72 2.45
CA TYR A 219 -3.98 26.14 2.01
C TYR A 219 -5.02 26.53 0.95
N ARG A 220 -5.33 25.61 0.03
CA ARG A 220 -6.28 25.85 -1.06
C ARG A 220 -7.71 25.41 -0.75
N MET A 221 -8.05 25.09 0.50
CA MET A 221 -9.43 24.78 0.87
C MET A 221 -10.34 26.00 0.65
N ALA A 222 -9.87 27.20 1.03
CA ALA A 222 -10.62 28.44 0.85
C ALA A 222 -10.75 28.89 -0.62
N GLU A 223 -9.73 28.65 -1.44
CA GLU A 223 -9.68 29.12 -2.84
C GLU A 223 -10.44 28.24 -3.82
N HIS A 224 -10.62 26.96 -3.50
CA HIS A 224 -11.13 25.95 -4.44
C HIS A 224 -12.31 25.15 -3.90
N GLY A 225 -12.88 25.54 -2.75
CA GLY A 225 -14.00 24.84 -2.11
C GLY A 225 -13.70 23.40 -1.70
N ARG A 226 -12.41 23.03 -1.61
CA ARG A 226 -11.98 21.67 -1.24
C ARG A 226 -12.17 21.38 0.23
N GLY A 227 -12.37 20.10 0.56
CA GLY A 227 -12.38 19.64 1.95
C GLY A 227 -13.56 20.15 2.78
N MET A 228 -14.60 20.67 2.13
CA MET A 228 -15.86 21.08 2.75
C MET A 228 -16.80 19.89 3.01
N GLY A 229 -16.39 18.67 2.64
CA GLY A 229 -17.21 17.46 2.77
C GLY A 229 -18.23 17.26 1.64
N PHE A 230 -18.29 18.15 0.64
CA PHE A 230 -19.19 18.07 -0.51
C PHE A 230 -18.41 17.83 -1.81
N SER A 231 -19.11 17.30 -2.81
CA SER A 231 -18.54 17.08 -4.15
C SER A 231 -18.11 18.41 -4.78
N ASN A 232 -16.86 18.46 -5.24
CA ASN A 232 -16.33 19.54 -6.06
C ASN A 232 -15.39 18.96 -7.14
N PRO A 233 -15.14 19.66 -8.26
CA PRO A 233 -14.33 19.14 -9.36
C PRO A 233 -12.92 18.71 -8.94
N ASN A 234 -12.28 19.47 -8.04
CA ASN A 234 -10.91 19.18 -7.61
C ASN A 234 -10.82 17.91 -6.78
N ASP A 235 -11.71 17.74 -5.79
CA ASP A 235 -11.72 16.53 -4.96
C ASP A 235 -12.15 15.30 -5.77
N ALA A 236 -13.05 15.46 -6.75
CA ALA A 236 -13.39 14.39 -7.70
C ALA A 236 -12.19 13.96 -8.55
N MET A 237 -11.46 14.91 -9.12
CA MET A 237 -10.26 14.64 -9.92
C MET A 237 -9.16 13.99 -9.08
N TYR A 238 -8.87 14.51 -7.88
CA TYR A 238 -7.85 13.95 -7.01
C TYR A 238 -8.20 12.55 -6.52
N ALA A 239 -9.48 12.32 -6.18
CA ALA A 239 -9.96 11.00 -5.84
C ALA A 239 -9.85 10.04 -7.04
N ALA A 240 -10.13 10.49 -8.26
CA ALA A 240 -9.95 9.70 -9.47
C ALA A 240 -8.48 9.25 -9.64
N TRP A 241 -7.52 10.19 -9.52
CA TRP A 241 -6.09 9.85 -9.59
C TRP A 241 -5.66 8.86 -8.51
N ALA A 242 -6.13 9.03 -7.28
CA ALA A 242 -5.80 8.12 -6.19
C ALA A 242 -6.37 6.72 -6.43
N LEU A 243 -7.62 6.61 -6.90
CA LEU A 243 -8.27 5.34 -7.20
C LEU A 243 -7.63 4.64 -8.40
N GLU A 244 -7.28 5.37 -9.46
CA GLU A 244 -6.59 4.82 -10.62
C GLU A 244 -5.20 4.28 -10.24
N PHE A 245 -4.44 5.06 -9.47
CA PHE A 245 -3.14 4.62 -8.95
C PHE A 245 -3.27 3.37 -8.06
N GLY A 246 -4.23 3.37 -7.13
CA GLY A 246 -4.52 2.22 -6.28
C GLY A 246 -4.95 0.98 -7.08
N ALA A 247 -5.75 1.16 -8.13
CA ALA A 247 -6.19 0.05 -8.98
C ALA A 247 -5.01 -0.62 -9.68
N GLY A 248 -4.08 0.17 -10.24
CA GLY A 248 -2.87 -0.35 -10.88
C GLY A 248 -1.95 -1.11 -9.91
N ILE A 249 -1.90 -0.71 -8.64
CA ILE A 249 -1.16 -1.43 -7.60
C ILE A 249 -1.84 -2.77 -7.26
N ILE A 250 -3.16 -2.76 -7.06
CA ILE A 250 -3.94 -3.96 -6.74
C ILE A 250 -3.84 -4.99 -7.86
N GLU A 251 -3.91 -4.55 -9.12
CA GLU A 251 -3.77 -5.40 -10.29
C GLU A 251 -2.43 -6.15 -10.28
N ARG A 252 -1.31 -5.42 -10.12
CA ARG A 252 0.04 -6.01 -10.04
C ARG A 252 0.18 -6.99 -8.89
N ALA A 253 -0.25 -6.59 -7.69
CA ALA A 253 -0.20 -7.47 -6.52
C ALA A 253 -1.01 -8.75 -6.73
N THR A 254 -2.18 -8.63 -7.37
CA THR A 254 -3.05 -9.77 -7.67
C THR A 254 -2.43 -10.69 -8.71
N GLY A 255 -1.83 -10.13 -9.76
CA GLY A 255 -1.09 -10.90 -10.78
C GLY A 255 0.02 -11.74 -10.16
N ALA A 256 0.87 -11.14 -9.33
CA ALA A 256 1.94 -11.85 -8.63
C ALA A 256 1.40 -12.98 -7.72
N MET A 257 0.26 -12.77 -7.06
CA MET A 257 -0.37 -13.81 -6.24
C MET A 257 -0.93 -14.97 -7.07
N LEU A 258 -1.44 -14.71 -8.28
CA LEU A 258 -1.90 -15.77 -9.19
C LEU A 258 -0.74 -16.62 -9.71
N GLU A 259 0.42 -16.01 -9.93
CA GLU A 259 1.66 -16.70 -10.29
C GLU A 259 2.17 -17.57 -9.14
N MET A 260 2.25 -17.03 -7.93
CA MET A 260 2.71 -17.77 -6.73
C MET A 260 1.72 -18.84 -6.27
N PHE A 261 0.41 -18.61 -6.44
CA PHE A 261 -0.65 -19.53 -6.02
C PHE A 261 -1.56 -19.91 -7.20
N PRO A 262 -1.08 -20.76 -8.13
CA PRO A 262 -1.91 -21.24 -9.23
C PRO A 262 -3.24 -21.82 -8.72
N GLY A 263 -4.33 -21.44 -9.37
CA GLY A 263 -5.67 -21.88 -8.98
C GLY A 263 -6.36 -21.06 -7.88
N ALA A 264 -5.72 -20.00 -7.35
CA ALA A 264 -6.26 -19.20 -6.25
C ALA A 264 -7.63 -18.62 -6.59
N GLU A 265 -7.80 -18.09 -7.80
CA GLU A 265 -9.09 -17.57 -8.25
C GLU A 265 -10.21 -18.62 -8.16
N GLN A 266 -9.98 -19.82 -8.71
CA GLN A 266 -10.99 -20.88 -8.74
C GLN A 266 -11.35 -21.33 -7.32
N ARG A 267 -10.36 -21.44 -6.42
CA ARG A 267 -10.59 -21.73 -5.00
C ARG A 267 -11.41 -20.63 -4.32
N GLY A 268 -11.04 -19.38 -4.52
CA GLY A 268 -11.74 -18.21 -3.98
C GLY A 268 -13.21 -18.13 -4.41
N ARG A 269 -13.49 -18.34 -5.71
CA ARG A 269 -14.86 -18.37 -6.25
C ARG A 269 -15.71 -19.48 -5.60
N LYS A 270 -15.12 -20.67 -5.39
CA LYS A 270 -15.80 -21.80 -4.71
C LYS A 270 -16.12 -21.46 -3.25
N LEU A 271 -15.19 -20.86 -2.51
CA LEU A 271 -15.38 -20.44 -1.12
C LEU A 271 -16.51 -19.41 -1.01
N ARG A 272 -16.51 -18.38 -1.84
CA ARG A 272 -17.57 -17.36 -1.87
C ARG A 272 -18.94 -17.95 -2.17
N SER A 273 -19.01 -18.88 -3.13
CA SER A 273 -20.26 -19.58 -3.47
C SER A 273 -20.78 -20.43 -2.30
N ALA A 274 -19.88 -21.08 -1.56
CA ALA A 274 -20.23 -21.85 -0.38
C ALA A 274 -20.71 -20.96 0.77
N GLU A 275 -20.08 -19.81 0.99
CA GLU A 275 -20.50 -18.80 1.98
C GLU A 275 -21.92 -18.29 1.69
N ILE A 276 -22.21 -17.89 0.45
CA ILE A 276 -23.54 -17.42 0.04
C ILE A 276 -24.62 -18.48 0.28
N ARG A 277 -24.32 -19.76 0.02
CA ARG A 277 -25.24 -20.88 0.29
C ARG A 277 -25.48 -21.11 1.78
N ARG A 278 -24.53 -20.73 2.65
CA ARG A 278 -24.61 -20.89 4.11
C ARG A 278 -25.26 -19.70 4.82
N SER A 279 -25.34 -18.52 4.20
CA SER A 279 -25.99 -17.35 4.79
C SER A 279 -27.50 -17.60 4.98
N PRO A 280 -28.04 -17.46 6.21
CA PRO A 280 -29.46 -17.66 6.49
C PRO A 280 -30.27 -16.52 5.84
N GLY A 281 -30.83 -16.81 4.67
CA GLY A 281 -31.55 -15.84 3.84
C GLY A 281 -31.77 -16.28 2.39
N SER A 282 -31.08 -17.33 1.93
CA SER A 282 -31.23 -17.89 0.56
C SER A 282 -32.34 -18.92 0.40
N ARG A 283 -33.15 -19.18 1.43
CA ARG A 283 -34.42 -19.91 1.33
C ARG A 283 -35.57 -18.93 1.57
N ARG A 284 -36.05 -18.32 0.50
CA ARG A 284 -37.45 -17.88 0.41
C ARG A 284 -38.24 -19.02 -0.22
#